data_AF-A0AAW9ID87-F1
#
_entry.id   AF-A0AAW9ID87-F1
#
_cell.length_a   1.000
_cell.length_b   1.000
_cell.length_c   1.000
_cell.angle_alpha   90.00
_cell.angle_beta   90.00
_cell.angle_gamma   90.00
#
_symmetry.space_group_name_H-M   'P 1'
#
loop_
_entity.id
_entity.type
_entity.pdbx_description
1 polymer ?
#
loop_
_entity_poly.entity_id
_entity_poly.type
_entity_poly.pdbx_seq_one_letter_code
_entity_poly.pdbx_strand_id
1 'polypeptide(L)'
;AFVFGTLDKMLLPFGIHHLIAFPIEYSKVGGTMTIDGVLYEGVRNIINGQAASATATGYITRNFTNGRLLFQLAGLPAAALAMYHTAVPEKRKKVAAVLVPAVFTLALVGISEPIEYTFLFIAPLLYFLVYAPLCGLCYVLAEITNVSINGTALFFMIPNIFQPQKVHAMSLIWLLPLVFGVYYFVFKFAIVKFNLKTPGRDTDSEVKLMSKKEYNNI
;
A
#
# COMPACT_ATOMS: atom_id res chain seq x y z
N ALA A 1 14.68 -1.53 3.41
CA ALA A 1 13.35 -1.00 3.05
C ALA A 1 13.25 -0.19 1.74
N PHE A 2 13.84 1.02 1.65
CA PHE A 2 13.46 2.04 0.64
C PHE A 2 13.48 1.57 -0.82
N VAL A 3 14.61 1.01 -1.26
CA VAL A 3 14.81 0.56 -2.65
C VAL A 3 13.78 -0.50 -3.03
N PHE A 4 13.61 -1.51 -2.18
CA PHE A 4 12.61 -2.56 -2.39
C PHE A 4 11.20 -1.96 -2.51
N GLY A 5 10.79 -1.14 -1.54
CA GLY A 5 9.44 -0.58 -1.52
C GLY A 5 9.12 0.34 -2.70
N THR A 6 10.13 1.09 -3.16
CA THR A 6 10.02 1.93 -4.35
C THR A 6 9.90 1.05 -5.60
N LEU A 7 10.78 0.06 -5.77
CA LEU A 7 10.76 -0.85 -6.92
C LEU A 7 9.49 -1.70 -6.98
N ASP A 8 8.97 -2.16 -5.84
CA ASP A 8 7.69 -2.89 -5.73
C ASP A 8 6.56 -2.11 -6.41
N LYS A 9 6.55 -0.78 -6.22
CA LYS A 9 5.57 0.10 -6.87
C LYS A 9 5.95 0.50 -8.29
N MET A 10 7.22 0.79 -8.59
CA MET A 10 7.62 1.09 -9.96
C MET A 10 7.37 -0.07 -10.94
N LEU A 11 7.45 -1.32 -10.46
CA LEU A 11 7.25 -2.52 -11.28
C LEU A 11 5.77 -2.95 -11.37
N LEU A 12 4.89 -2.40 -10.54
CA LEU A 12 3.47 -2.74 -10.48
C LEU A 12 2.73 -2.52 -11.81
N PRO A 13 2.90 -1.38 -12.52
CA PRO A 13 2.28 -1.14 -13.83
C PRO A 13 2.58 -2.22 -14.88
N PHE A 14 3.79 -2.80 -14.79
CA PHE A 14 4.27 -3.82 -15.71
C PHE A 14 3.83 -5.24 -15.31
N GLY A 15 3.26 -5.42 -14.12
CA GLY A 15 2.88 -6.73 -13.58
C GLY A 15 4.06 -7.57 -13.10
N ILE A 16 5.28 -7.02 -13.11
CA ILE A 16 6.51 -7.76 -12.80
C ILE A 16 7.01 -7.52 -11.37
N HIS A 17 6.28 -6.74 -10.56
CA HIS A 17 6.62 -6.54 -9.14
C HIS A 17 6.64 -7.84 -8.34
N HIS A 18 5.85 -8.85 -8.73
CA HIS A 18 5.92 -10.19 -8.15
C HIS A 18 7.27 -10.88 -8.34
N LEU A 19 8.04 -10.54 -9.39
CA LEU A 19 9.38 -11.09 -9.63
C LEU A 19 10.38 -10.68 -8.55
N ILE A 20 10.15 -9.55 -7.88
CA ILE A 20 10.98 -9.12 -6.74
C ILE A 20 10.33 -9.45 -5.39
N ALA A 21 9.00 -9.40 -5.30
CA ALA A 21 8.30 -9.64 -4.05
C ALA A 21 8.30 -11.12 -3.67
N PHE A 22 8.00 -12.05 -4.58
CA PHE A 22 7.88 -13.48 -4.25
C PHE A 22 9.18 -14.13 -3.79
N PRO A 23 10.36 -13.85 -4.38
CA PRO A 23 11.61 -14.34 -3.82
C PRO A 23 11.84 -13.89 -2.37
N ILE A 24 11.49 -12.66 -2.02
CA ILE A 24 11.57 -12.18 -0.63
C ILE A 24 10.53 -12.87 0.25
N GLU A 25 9.29 -13.01 -0.22
CA GLU A 25 8.21 -13.59 0.56
C GLU A 25 8.39 -15.09 0.83
N TYR A 26 8.92 -15.86 -0.12
CA TYR A 26 8.84 -17.34 -0.10
C TYR A 26 10.16 -18.07 -0.32
N SER A 27 11.30 -17.39 -0.43
CA SER A 27 12.61 -18.04 -0.60
C SER A 27 13.65 -17.47 0.36
N LYS A 28 14.81 -18.15 0.45
CA LYS A 28 15.97 -17.70 1.23
C LYS A 28 16.45 -16.26 0.96
N VAL A 29 16.07 -15.64 -0.16
CA VAL A 29 16.35 -14.21 -0.43
C VAL A 29 15.73 -13.31 0.65
N GLY A 30 14.56 -13.67 1.17
CA GLY A 30 13.94 -12.98 2.31
C GLY A 30 14.51 -13.34 3.68
N GLY A 31 15.57 -14.17 3.71
CA GLY A 31 16.15 -14.72 4.92
C GLY A 31 15.60 -16.09 5.30
N THR A 32 16.17 -16.64 6.36
CA THR A 32 15.77 -17.93 6.93
C THR A 32 15.68 -17.83 8.45
N MET A 33 14.82 -18.65 9.06
CA MET A 33 14.69 -18.73 10.52
C MET A 33 14.27 -20.13 10.93
N THR A 34 14.94 -20.70 11.93
CA THR A 34 14.50 -21.95 12.55
C THR A 34 13.53 -21.62 13.69
N ILE A 35 12.33 -22.20 13.63
CA ILE A 35 11.25 -21.99 14.59
C ILE A 35 10.77 -23.37 15.02
N ASP A 36 10.81 -23.66 16.32
CA ASP A 36 10.43 -24.97 16.88
C ASP A 36 11.07 -26.16 16.15
N GLY A 37 12.34 -26.02 15.75
CA GLY A 37 13.12 -27.06 15.05
C GLY A 37 12.90 -27.14 13.54
N VAL A 38 11.99 -26.35 12.96
CA VAL A 38 11.71 -26.32 11.51
C VAL A 38 12.36 -25.09 10.87
N LEU A 39 13.08 -25.28 9.76
CA LEU A 39 13.66 -24.20 8.97
C LEU A 39 12.60 -23.58 8.04
N TYR A 40 12.33 -22.29 8.19
CA TYR A 40 11.49 -21.50 7.30
C TYR A 40 12.34 -20.59 6.42
N GLU A 41 11.98 -20.45 5.15
CA GLU A 41 12.63 -19.56 4.18
C GLU A 41 11.65 -18.53 3.63
N GLY A 42 12.06 -17.26 3.61
CA GLY A 42 11.24 -16.16 3.13
C GLY A 42 10.36 -15.55 4.21
N VAL A 43 10.16 -14.23 4.13
CA VAL A 43 9.54 -13.45 5.21
C VAL A 43 8.11 -13.90 5.53
N ARG A 44 7.33 -14.36 4.53
CA ARG A 44 5.96 -14.81 4.75
C ARG A 44 5.93 -16.13 5.50
N ASN A 45 6.78 -17.07 5.10
CA ASN A 45 6.87 -18.38 5.73
C ASN A 45 7.39 -18.25 7.17
N ILE A 46 8.37 -17.37 7.40
CA ILE A 46 8.88 -17.06 8.76
C ILE A 46 7.75 -16.51 9.64
N ILE A 47 6.98 -15.51 9.18
CA ILE A 47 5.86 -14.95 9.94
C ILE A 47 4.80 -16.02 10.25
N ASN A 48 4.51 -16.91 9.29
CA ASN A 48 3.56 -18.01 9.50
C ASN A 48 4.08 -19.00 10.56
N GLY A 49 5.36 -19.36 10.52
CA GLY A 49 5.99 -20.17 11.56
C GLY A 49 5.93 -19.50 12.93
N GLN A 50 6.22 -18.19 13.00
CA GLN A 50 6.13 -17.41 14.24
C GLN A 50 4.69 -17.32 14.76
N ALA A 51 3.69 -17.23 13.87
CA ALA A 51 2.28 -17.24 14.25
C ALA A 51 1.85 -18.59 14.84
N ALA A 52 2.36 -19.70 14.31
CA ALA A 52 2.06 -21.06 14.77
C ALA A 52 2.81 -21.45 16.06
N SER A 53 3.96 -20.82 16.35
CA SER A 53 4.78 -21.13 17.51
C SER A 53 4.22 -20.55 18.81
N ALA A 54 4.21 -21.35 19.88
CA ALA A 54 3.87 -20.89 21.23
C ALA A 54 5.02 -20.13 21.91
N THR A 55 6.27 -20.37 21.47
CA THR A 55 7.48 -19.78 22.07
C THR A 55 7.89 -18.46 21.41
N ALA A 56 7.40 -18.19 20.20
CA ALA A 56 7.66 -16.93 19.51
C ALA A 56 7.04 -15.73 20.26
N THR A 57 7.89 -14.75 20.58
CA THR A 57 7.50 -13.53 21.33
C THR A 57 7.10 -12.35 20.43
N GLY A 58 7.24 -12.49 19.11
CA GLY A 58 6.91 -11.42 18.15
C GLY A 58 7.13 -11.86 16.71
N TYR A 59 6.62 -11.08 15.75
CA TYR A 59 6.93 -11.28 14.34
C TYR A 59 8.23 -10.57 13.94
N ILE A 60 8.85 -10.97 12.83
CA ILE A 60 10.00 -10.25 12.26
C ILE A 60 9.62 -8.81 11.85
N THR A 61 10.49 -7.86 12.19
CA THR A 61 10.33 -6.42 11.85
C THR A 61 10.89 -6.08 10.47
N ARG A 62 12.03 -6.66 10.08
CA ARG A 62 12.68 -6.47 8.77
C ARG A 62 12.08 -7.38 7.71
N ASN A 63 10.76 -7.31 7.56
CA ASN A 63 9.99 -8.27 6.76
C ASN A 63 9.68 -7.79 5.34
N PHE A 64 10.17 -6.62 4.92
CA PHE A 64 9.93 -6.06 3.58
C PHE A 64 8.45 -6.06 3.14
N THR A 65 7.50 -6.07 4.08
CA THR A 65 6.06 -6.15 3.76
C THR A 65 5.25 -5.15 4.59
N ASN A 66 5.60 -4.89 5.85
CA ASN A 66 4.83 -4.01 6.74
C ASN A 66 4.73 -2.55 6.27
N GLY A 67 5.63 -2.09 5.41
CA GLY A 67 5.51 -0.78 4.76
C GLY A 67 4.23 -0.63 3.94
N ARG A 68 3.69 -1.75 3.42
CA ARG A 68 2.42 -1.79 2.67
C ARG A 68 1.25 -1.27 3.50
N LEU A 69 1.23 -1.59 4.80
CA LEU A 69 0.15 -1.16 5.69
C LEU A 69 -0.04 0.36 5.67
N LEU A 70 1.05 1.12 5.70
CA LEU A 70 0.97 2.58 5.83
C LEU A 70 0.33 3.22 4.59
N PHE A 71 0.74 2.84 3.39
CA PHE A 71 0.13 3.40 2.19
C PHE A 71 -1.21 2.74 1.83
N GLN A 72 -1.46 1.48 2.21
CA GLN A 72 -2.75 0.82 1.97
C GLN A 72 -3.86 1.37 2.89
N LEU A 73 -3.56 1.57 4.18
CA LEU A 73 -4.57 2.02 5.16
C LEU A 73 -4.63 3.54 5.34
N ALA A 74 -3.59 4.30 4.97
CA ALA A 74 -3.58 5.75 5.10
C ALA A 74 -3.25 6.48 3.79
N GLY A 75 -2.16 6.13 3.11
CA GLY A 75 -1.67 6.90 1.95
C GLY A 75 -2.63 6.96 0.76
N LEU A 76 -3.08 5.81 0.26
CA LEU A 76 -4.01 5.71 -0.87
C LEU A 76 -5.43 6.18 -0.51
N PRO A 77 -5.98 5.90 0.69
CA PRO A 77 -7.20 6.55 1.15
C PRO A 77 -7.10 8.09 1.17
N ALA A 78 -5.96 8.64 1.59
CA ALA A 78 -5.70 10.07 1.56
C ALA A 78 -5.61 10.62 0.13
N ALA A 79 -4.96 9.90 -0.79
CA ALA A 79 -4.92 10.24 -2.21
C ALA A 79 -6.33 10.22 -2.83
N ALA A 80 -7.15 9.22 -2.48
CA ALA A 80 -8.55 9.15 -2.91
C ALA A 80 -9.36 10.34 -2.37
N LEU A 81 -9.18 10.72 -1.11
CA LEU A 81 -9.82 11.91 -0.55
C LEU A 81 -9.38 13.20 -1.25
N ALA A 82 -8.09 13.32 -1.60
CA ALA A 82 -7.57 14.44 -2.38
C ALA A 82 -8.22 14.52 -3.77
N MET A 83 -8.35 13.39 -4.46
CA MET A 83 -9.06 13.31 -5.75
C MET A 83 -10.54 13.71 -5.61
N TYR A 84 -11.23 13.22 -4.57
CA TYR A 84 -12.61 13.60 -4.28
C TYR A 84 -12.80 15.10 -4.03
N HIS A 85 -11.96 15.70 -3.18
CA HIS A 85 -12.06 17.13 -2.86
C HIS A 85 -11.74 18.05 -4.04
N THR A 86 -10.89 17.59 -4.96
CA THR A 86 -10.47 18.35 -6.14
C THR A 86 -11.35 18.12 -7.36
N ALA A 87 -12.29 17.17 -7.33
CA ALA A 87 -13.30 16.96 -8.37
C ALA A 87 -14.33 18.10 -8.43
N VAL A 88 -14.90 18.33 -9.61
CA VAL A 88 -15.97 19.32 -9.81
C VAL A 88 -17.19 18.96 -8.94
N PRO A 89 -17.85 19.94 -8.30
CA PRO A 89 -18.92 19.68 -7.33
C PRO A 89 -20.01 18.73 -7.85
N GLU A 90 -20.41 18.91 -9.11
CA GLU A 90 -21.45 18.12 -9.78
C GLU A 90 -21.09 16.63 -9.95
N LYS A 91 -19.78 16.32 -10.08
CA LYS A 91 -19.29 14.95 -10.27
C LYS A 91 -18.87 14.27 -8.97
N ARG A 92 -18.79 14.99 -7.84
CA ARG A 92 -18.33 14.44 -6.54
C ARG A 92 -19.08 13.19 -6.11
N LYS A 93 -20.41 13.14 -6.31
CA LYS A 93 -21.20 11.94 -5.99
C LYS A 93 -20.77 10.73 -6.81
N LYS A 94 -20.52 10.90 -8.11
CA LYS A 94 -20.02 9.85 -9.00
C LYS A 94 -18.58 9.45 -8.62
N VAL A 95 -17.74 10.41 -8.25
CA VAL A 95 -16.36 10.16 -7.83
C VAL A 95 -16.33 9.35 -6.53
N ALA A 96 -17.16 9.71 -5.55
CA ALA A 96 -17.29 8.95 -4.31
C ALA A 96 -17.79 7.51 -4.59
N ALA A 97 -18.75 7.35 -5.51
CA ALA A 97 -19.30 6.04 -5.87
C ALA A 97 -18.24 5.06 -6.43
N VAL A 98 -17.16 5.57 -7.05
CA VAL A 98 -16.06 4.72 -7.55
C VAL A 98 -14.89 4.62 -6.57
N LEU A 99 -14.56 5.70 -5.86
CA LEU A 99 -13.41 5.72 -4.94
C LEU A 99 -13.69 4.99 -3.62
N VAL A 100 -14.90 5.10 -3.06
CA VAL A 100 -15.22 4.48 -1.77
C VAL A 100 -15.12 2.95 -1.84
N PRO A 101 -15.70 2.26 -2.84
CA PRO A 101 -15.51 0.81 -2.98
C PRO A 101 -14.06 0.42 -3.18
N ALA A 102 -13.29 1.18 -3.97
CA ALA A 102 -11.88 0.89 -4.20
C ALA A 102 -11.04 1.05 -2.93
N VAL A 103 -11.28 2.10 -2.14
CA VAL A 103 -10.65 2.30 -0.83
C VAL A 103 -11.03 1.18 0.14
N PHE A 104 -12.29 0.75 0.14
CA PHE A 104 -12.75 -0.35 0.96
C PHE A 104 -12.07 -1.68 0.60
N THR A 105 -12.05 -2.02 -0.70
CA THR A 105 -11.34 -3.22 -1.20
C THR A 105 -9.86 -3.18 -0.87
N LEU A 106 -9.22 -2.02 -1.07
CA LEU A 106 -7.83 -1.80 -0.67
C LEU A 106 -7.61 -2.06 0.82
N ALA A 107 -8.41 -1.46 1.70
CA ALA A 107 -8.23 -1.62 3.13
C ALA A 107 -8.49 -3.07 3.59
N LEU A 108 -9.48 -3.73 2.99
CA LEU A 108 -9.91 -5.06 3.39
C LEU A 108 -8.91 -6.14 2.94
N VAL A 109 -8.51 -6.13 1.66
CA VAL A 109 -7.70 -7.22 1.05
C VAL A 109 -6.36 -6.76 0.47
N GLY A 110 -6.05 -5.46 0.48
CA GLY A 110 -4.73 -4.95 0.09
C GLY A 110 -4.52 -4.74 -1.41
N ILE A 111 -5.57 -4.92 -2.22
CA ILE A 111 -5.55 -4.69 -3.68
C ILE A 111 -5.58 -3.18 -3.94
N SER A 112 -4.46 -2.61 -4.40
CA SER A 112 -4.27 -1.16 -4.56
C SER A 112 -4.41 -0.68 -6.00
N GLU A 113 -4.36 -1.59 -6.96
CA GLU A 113 -4.35 -1.34 -8.40
C GLU A 113 -5.50 -0.45 -8.88
N PRO A 114 -6.76 -0.63 -8.45
CA PRO A 114 -7.86 0.21 -8.91
C PRO A 114 -7.65 1.70 -8.63
N ILE A 115 -7.01 2.04 -7.50
CA ILE A 115 -6.70 3.43 -7.14
C ILE A 115 -5.42 3.88 -7.84
N GLU A 116 -4.40 3.04 -7.85
CA GLU A 116 -3.10 3.36 -8.45
C GLU A 116 -3.19 3.64 -9.95
N TYR A 117 -3.91 2.79 -10.70
CA TYR A 117 -4.09 2.95 -12.14
C TYR A 117 -4.83 4.23 -12.52
N THR A 118 -5.69 4.72 -11.62
CA THR A 118 -6.41 5.96 -11.81
C THR A 118 -5.47 7.15 -12.00
N PHE A 119 -4.43 7.30 -11.18
CA PHE A 119 -3.50 8.44 -11.31
C PHE A 119 -2.22 8.08 -12.07
N LEU A 120 -1.82 6.80 -12.13
CA LEU A 120 -0.69 6.33 -12.91
C LEU A 120 -0.80 6.75 -14.38
N PHE A 121 -1.93 6.47 -15.01
CA PHE A 121 -2.11 6.71 -16.44
C PHE A 121 -2.40 8.18 -16.77
N ILE A 122 -2.89 8.95 -15.80
CA ILE A 122 -3.17 10.39 -15.96
C ILE A 122 -1.91 11.22 -15.71
N ALA A 123 -1.11 10.81 -14.73
CA ALA A 123 0.09 11.52 -14.30
C ALA A 123 1.22 10.53 -13.97
N PRO A 124 1.87 9.94 -14.99
CA PRO A 124 2.96 8.99 -14.77
C PRO A 124 4.09 9.57 -13.91
N LEU A 125 4.41 10.86 -14.06
CA LEU A 125 5.43 11.53 -13.25
C LEU A 125 5.05 11.58 -11.75
N LEU A 126 3.78 11.83 -11.43
CA LEU A 126 3.28 11.76 -10.05
C LEU A 126 3.42 10.34 -9.50
N TYR A 127 3.18 9.32 -10.33
CA TYR A 127 3.35 7.94 -9.93
C TYR A 127 4.82 7.57 -9.65
N PHE A 128 5.68 7.72 -10.65
CA PHE A 128 7.04 7.20 -10.61
C PHE A 128 7.99 8.06 -9.77
N LEU A 129 7.82 9.39 -9.75
CA LEU A 129 8.76 10.29 -9.06
C LEU A 129 8.31 10.70 -7.66
N VAL A 130 7.04 10.49 -7.31
CA VAL A 130 6.49 10.92 -6.02
C VAL A 130 5.85 9.77 -5.28
N TYR A 131 4.81 9.15 -5.83
CA TYR A 131 4.05 8.09 -5.16
C TYR A 131 4.93 6.86 -4.84
N ALA A 132 5.66 6.33 -5.82
CA ALA A 132 6.50 5.15 -5.61
C ALA A 132 7.63 5.41 -4.57
N PRO A 133 8.37 6.53 -4.59
CA PRO A 133 9.30 6.88 -3.52
C PRO A 133 8.63 7.08 -2.15
N LEU A 134 7.43 7.67 -2.08
CA LEU A 134 6.68 7.78 -0.83
C LEU A 134 6.30 6.40 -0.27
N CYS A 135 5.95 5.44 -1.13
CA CYS A 135 5.76 4.05 -0.71
C CYS A 135 7.08 3.47 -0.18
N GLY A 136 8.21 3.70 -0.85
CA GLY A 136 9.53 3.34 -0.34
C GLY A 136 9.82 3.88 1.07
N LEU A 137 9.47 5.14 1.33
CA LEU A 137 9.60 5.74 2.66
C LEU A 137 8.68 5.09 3.69
N CYS A 138 7.47 4.67 3.30
CA CYS A 138 6.59 3.90 4.19
C CYS A 138 7.26 2.60 4.68
N TYR A 139 7.97 1.88 3.81
CA TYR A 139 8.76 0.72 4.23
C TYR A 139 9.86 1.10 5.22
N VAL A 140 10.54 2.24 5.01
CA VAL A 140 11.59 2.71 5.94
C VAL A 140 10.98 3.04 7.29
N LEU A 141 9.89 3.79 7.32
CA LEU A 141 9.18 4.18 8.54
C LEU A 141 8.70 2.95 9.33
N ALA A 142 8.14 1.95 8.66
CA ALA A 142 7.73 0.71 9.31
C ALA A 142 8.94 -0.05 9.89
N GLU A 143 10.07 -0.11 9.16
CA GLU A 143 11.30 -0.78 9.60
C GLU A 143 11.93 -0.06 10.81
N ILE A 144 12.13 1.26 10.76
CA ILE A 144 12.81 2.01 11.84
C ILE A 144 11.97 2.11 13.12
N THR A 145 10.65 2.06 13.01
CA THR A 145 9.73 2.07 14.16
C THR A 145 9.38 0.68 14.65
N ASN A 146 10.04 -0.35 14.12
CA ASN A 146 9.89 -1.76 14.51
C ASN A 146 8.43 -2.25 14.42
N VAL A 147 7.70 -1.85 13.38
CA VAL A 147 6.37 -2.41 13.13
C VAL A 147 6.51 -3.90 12.86
N SER A 148 5.86 -4.70 13.67
CA SER A 148 5.84 -6.16 13.62
C SER A 148 4.41 -6.66 13.77
N ILE A 149 3.82 -7.07 12.66
CA ILE A 149 2.43 -7.52 12.55
C ILE A 149 2.35 -8.66 11.53
N ASN A 150 1.33 -9.48 11.61
CA ASN A 150 0.98 -10.42 10.54
C ASN A 150 -0.04 -9.76 9.58
N GLY A 151 0.29 -9.71 8.29
CA GLY A 151 -0.58 -9.16 7.26
C GLY A 151 -0.56 -7.63 7.14
N THR A 152 -0.89 -7.12 5.95
CA THR A 152 -0.82 -5.68 5.62
C THR A 152 -2.18 -5.07 5.26
N ALA A 153 -3.23 -5.91 5.15
CA ALA A 153 -4.62 -5.50 4.98
C ALA A 153 -5.50 -6.09 6.10
N LEU A 154 -6.64 -5.47 6.38
CA LEU A 154 -7.45 -5.77 7.57
C LEU A 154 -7.83 -7.25 7.69
N PHE A 155 -8.23 -7.89 6.58
CA PHE A 155 -8.59 -9.31 6.58
C PHE A 155 -7.41 -10.20 6.98
N PHE A 156 -6.19 -9.88 6.52
CA PHE A 156 -4.99 -10.64 6.84
C PHE A 156 -4.39 -10.29 8.21
N MET A 157 -4.92 -9.27 8.89
CA MET A 157 -4.52 -8.90 10.24
C MET A 157 -5.35 -9.57 11.33
N ILE A 158 -6.39 -10.33 10.98
CA ILE A 158 -7.22 -11.07 11.95
C ILE A 158 -6.40 -11.90 12.95
N PRO A 159 -5.31 -12.61 12.55
CA PRO A 159 -4.47 -13.35 13.50
C PRO A 159 -3.87 -12.49 14.62
N ASN A 160 -3.62 -11.20 14.36
CA ASN A 160 -3.06 -10.28 15.35
C ASN A 160 -4.00 -10.04 16.53
N ILE A 161 -5.33 -10.14 16.31
CA ILE A 161 -6.35 -9.97 17.36
C ILE A 161 -6.27 -11.11 18.38
N PHE A 162 -5.95 -12.32 17.90
CA PHE A 162 -5.84 -13.52 18.75
C PHE A 162 -4.45 -13.70 19.36
N GLN A 163 -3.45 -12.93 18.93
CA GLN A 163 -2.08 -13.00 19.42
C GLN A 163 -1.46 -11.61 19.67
N PRO A 164 -2.12 -10.73 20.45
CA PRO A 164 -1.69 -9.34 20.65
C PRO A 164 -0.29 -9.24 21.28
N GLN A 165 0.12 -10.23 22.07
CA GLN A 165 1.44 -10.32 22.68
C GLN A 165 2.59 -10.39 21.66
N LYS A 166 2.33 -10.83 20.42
CA LYS A 166 3.32 -10.91 19.33
C LYS A 166 3.35 -9.66 18.45
N VAL A 167 2.44 -8.71 18.68
CA VAL A 167 2.19 -7.57 17.82
C VAL A 167 2.91 -6.34 18.37
N HIS A 168 3.78 -5.75 17.56
CA HIS A 168 4.40 -4.46 17.87
C HIS A 168 3.95 -3.43 16.84
N ALA A 169 2.91 -2.69 17.17
CA ALA A 169 2.24 -1.78 16.25
C ALA A 169 1.92 -0.40 16.85
N MET A 170 2.42 -0.09 18.06
CA MET A 170 2.11 1.17 18.74
C MET A 170 2.51 2.40 17.93
N SER A 171 3.57 2.29 17.11
CA SER A 171 3.99 3.36 16.21
C SER A 171 2.93 3.72 15.15
N LEU A 172 2.02 2.80 14.82
CA LEU A 172 0.97 3.04 13.83
C LEU A 172 -0.03 4.12 14.25
N ILE A 173 -0.20 4.35 15.56
CA ILE A 173 -1.12 5.38 16.10
C ILE A 173 -0.78 6.76 15.55
N TRP A 174 0.51 7.07 15.42
CA TRP A 174 0.97 8.36 14.89
C TRP A 174 1.46 8.27 13.43
N LEU A 175 1.95 7.11 12.98
CA LEU A 175 2.36 6.93 11.58
C LEU A 175 1.19 7.00 10.61
N LEU A 176 0.04 6.40 10.93
CA LEU A 176 -1.11 6.41 10.03
C LEU A 176 -1.65 7.83 9.78
N PRO A 177 -1.93 8.67 10.81
CA PRO A 177 -2.31 10.06 10.59
C PRO A 177 -1.24 10.88 9.86
N LEU A 178 0.05 10.65 10.17
CA LEU A 178 1.16 11.33 9.51
C LEU A 178 1.18 11.02 8.00
N VAL A 179 1.16 9.73 7.64
CA VAL A 179 1.17 9.28 6.24
C VAL A 179 -0.08 9.75 5.52
N PHE A 180 -1.25 9.71 6.18
CA PHE A 180 -2.50 10.23 5.64
C PHE A 180 -2.35 11.72 5.28
N GLY A 181 -1.86 12.54 6.22
CA GLY A 181 -1.65 13.97 6.01
C GLY A 181 -0.68 14.24 4.85
N VAL A 182 0.49 13.59 4.87
CA VAL A 182 1.51 13.74 3.82
C VAL A 182 0.94 13.41 2.44
N TYR A 183 0.30 12.25 2.28
CA TYR A 183 -0.28 11.86 1.00
C TYR A 183 -1.39 12.80 0.56
N TYR A 184 -2.30 13.19 1.47
CA TYR A 184 -3.39 14.11 1.12
C TYR A 184 -2.87 15.43 0.59
N PHE A 185 -1.92 16.06 1.29
CA PHE A 185 -1.39 17.35 0.88
C PHE A 185 -0.54 17.27 -0.38
N VAL A 186 0.31 16.24 -0.52
CA VAL A 186 1.14 16.03 -1.72
C VAL A 186 0.26 15.80 -2.95
N PHE A 187 -0.73 14.91 -2.86
CA PHE A 187 -1.64 14.65 -3.98
C PHE A 187 -2.49 15.87 -4.30
N LYS A 188 -3.11 16.51 -3.30
CA LYS A 188 -3.92 17.71 -3.53
C LYS A 188 -3.09 18.83 -4.17
N PHE A 189 -1.88 19.05 -3.68
CA PHE A 189 -0.94 20.03 -4.26
C PHE A 189 -0.62 19.69 -5.71
N ALA A 190 -0.20 18.46 -6.01
CA ALA A 190 0.13 18.05 -7.37
C ALA A 190 -1.07 18.18 -8.32
N ILE A 191 -2.25 17.72 -7.91
CA ILE A 191 -3.49 17.79 -8.70
C ILE A 191 -3.83 19.24 -9.05
N VAL A 192 -3.77 20.15 -8.09
CA VAL A 192 -4.13 21.56 -8.30
C VAL A 192 -3.04 22.30 -9.07
N LYS A 193 -1.76 22.14 -8.68
CA LYS A 193 -0.63 22.88 -9.24
C LYS A 193 -0.37 22.53 -10.70
N PHE A 194 -0.51 21.26 -11.06
CA PHE A 194 -0.26 20.77 -12.43
C PHE A 194 -1.55 20.52 -13.21
N ASN A 195 -2.71 20.90 -12.65
CA ASN A 195 -4.02 20.69 -13.23
C ASN A 195 -4.27 19.25 -13.73
N LEU A 196 -3.91 18.27 -12.90
CA LEU A 196 -4.03 16.86 -13.26
C LEU A 196 -5.51 16.46 -13.44
N LYS A 197 -5.81 15.67 -14.46
CA LYS A 197 -7.17 15.30 -14.88
C LYS A 197 -7.72 14.10 -14.10
N THR A 198 -7.53 14.04 -12.79
CA THR A 198 -8.03 12.94 -11.94
C THR A 198 -9.56 12.76 -12.06
N PRO A 199 -10.14 11.61 -11.67
CA PRO A 199 -11.56 11.36 -11.88
C PRO A 199 -12.46 12.48 -11.38
N GLY A 200 -13.36 12.93 -12.25
CA GLY A 200 -14.27 14.03 -11.98
C GLY A 200 -13.65 15.43 -11.99
N ARG A 201 -12.41 15.62 -12.44
CA ARG A 201 -11.85 16.96 -12.75
C ARG A 201 -12.06 17.40 -14.19
N ASP A 202 -12.19 16.47 -15.14
CA ASP A 202 -12.58 16.82 -16.50
C ASP A 202 -14.10 16.91 -16.64
N THR A 203 -14.59 17.87 -17.42
CA THR A 203 -16.03 18.06 -17.67
C THR A 203 -16.58 17.01 -18.62
N ASP A 204 -15.76 16.53 -19.55
CA ASP A 204 -16.22 15.66 -20.65
C ASP A 204 -15.89 14.17 -20.43
N SER A 205 -15.06 13.85 -19.42
CA SER A 205 -14.70 12.47 -19.13
C SER A 205 -15.74 11.76 -18.24
N GLU A 206 -16.00 10.49 -18.54
CA GLU A 206 -16.71 9.61 -17.61
C GLU A 206 -15.95 9.46 -16.30
N VAL A 207 -16.70 9.38 -15.20
CA VAL A 207 -16.11 9.16 -13.88
C VAL A 207 -15.97 7.66 -13.67
N LYS A 208 -14.77 7.16 -13.91
CA LYS A 208 -14.41 5.76 -13.71
C LYS A 208 -12.98 5.64 -13.19
N LEU A 209 -12.68 4.50 -12.56
CA LEU A 209 -11.30 4.11 -12.28
C LEU A 209 -10.71 3.58 -13.57
N MET A 210 -9.51 4.03 -13.93
CA MET A 210 -8.88 3.59 -15.16
C MET A 210 -8.32 2.17 -14.98
N SER A 211 -8.62 1.27 -15.90
CA SER A 211 -8.00 -0.05 -15.96
C SER A 211 -6.85 -0.08 -16.99
N LYS A 212 -5.94 -1.05 -16.83
CA LYS A 212 -4.85 -1.26 -17.79
C LYS A 212 -5.35 -1.56 -19.21
N LYS A 213 -6.47 -2.27 -19.36
CA LYS A 213 -7.05 -2.59 -20.67
C LYS A 213 -7.55 -1.33 -21.39
N GLU A 214 -8.12 -0.39 -20.66
CA GLU A 214 -8.65 0.85 -21.24
C GLU A 214 -7.53 1.78 -21.70
N TYR A 215 -6.40 1.85 -20.98
CA TYR A 215 -5.25 2.63 -21.43
C TYR A 215 -4.69 2.14 -22.78
N ASN A 216 -4.57 0.83 -22.97
CA ASN A 216 -4.04 0.26 -24.22
C ASN A 216 -4.92 0.53 -25.46
N ASN A 217 -6.16 1.00 -25.26
CA ASN A 217 -7.13 1.28 -26.32
C ASN A 217 -7.27 2.79 -26.62
N ILE A 218 -6.44 3.64 -25.99
CA ILE A 218 -6.33 5.09 -26.24
C ILE A 218 -5.02 5.34 -26.99
#